data_AF-A0A016V223-F1
#
_entry.id   AF-A0A016V223-F1
#
_cell.length_a   1.000
_cell.length_b   1.000
_cell.length_c   1.000
_cell.angle_alpha   90.00
_cell.angle_beta   90.00
_cell.angle_gamma   90.00
#
_symmetry.space_group_name_H-M   'P 1'
#
loop_
_entity.id
_entity.type
_entity.pdbx_description
1 polymer ?
#
loop_
_entity_poly.entity_id
_entity_poly.type
_entity_poly.pdbx_seq_one_letter_code
_entity_poly.pdbx_strand_id
1 'polypeptide(L)'
;MTGMLCDKDIPDRFKSKVYRAVVRSVALYGAECWPAAKEVERRLSVMETKMLRWTAGVTRADGIRNEKIRERFGIAPIADKLRETRLRWYGHVLRTNENTICKVGLDLEVPGKRPKERPKQTHCTPT
;
A
#
# COMPACT_ATOMS: atom_id res chain seq x y z
N MET A 1 15.93 12.15 6.12
CA MET A 1 15.77 11.08 5.09
C MET A 1 15.60 11.67 3.69
N THR A 2 14.89 12.80 3.56
CA THR A 2 14.59 13.46 2.29
C THR A 2 15.83 13.81 1.46
N GLY A 3 16.84 14.43 2.08
CA GLY A 3 18.08 14.81 1.39
C GLY A 3 18.76 13.63 0.70
N MET A 4 18.86 12.48 1.39
CA MET A 4 19.54 11.28 0.89
C MET A 4 18.80 10.59 -0.29
N LEU A 5 17.46 10.71 -0.38
CA LEU A 5 16.73 10.18 -1.55
C LEU A 5 16.84 11.11 -2.76
N CYS A 6 16.98 12.41 -2.53
CA CYS A 6 17.07 13.42 -3.58
C CYS A 6 18.51 13.69 -4.06
N ASP A 7 19.51 13.29 -3.29
CA ASP A 7 20.92 13.52 -3.58
C ASP A 7 21.36 12.79 -4.85
N LYS A 8 21.91 13.51 -5.83
CA LYS A 8 22.34 12.93 -7.11
C LYS A 8 23.62 12.10 -6.99
N ASP A 9 24.44 12.37 -5.98
CA ASP A 9 25.72 11.70 -5.76
C ASP A 9 25.54 10.31 -5.12
N ILE A 10 24.36 10.05 -4.56
CA ILE A 10 24.02 8.77 -3.96
C ILE A 10 23.58 7.77 -5.04
N PRO A 11 24.20 6.59 -5.12
CA PRO A 11 23.82 5.56 -6.09
C PRO A 11 22.37 5.10 -5.95
N ASP A 12 21.71 4.86 -7.08
CA ASP A 12 20.32 4.38 -7.12
C ASP A 12 20.12 3.10 -6.30
N ARG A 13 21.09 2.19 -6.31
CA ARG A 13 21.05 0.95 -5.53
C ARG A 13 20.90 1.20 -4.03
N PHE A 14 21.53 2.25 -3.51
CA PHE A 14 21.41 2.62 -2.10
C PHE A 14 20.04 3.24 -1.81
N LYS A 15 19.58 4.16 -2.67
CA LYS A 15 18.23 4.73 -2.58
C LYS A 15 17.15 3.65 -2.63
N SER A 16 17.29 2.64 -3.48
CA SER A 16 16.40 1.49 -3.55
C SER A 16 16.32 0.72 -2.24
N LYS A 17 17.45 0.49 -1.57
CA LYS A 17 17.48 -0.19 -0.27
C LYS A 17 16.73 0.63 0.77
N VAL A 18 16.97 1.93 0.84
CA VAL A 18 16.28 2.80 1.81
C VAL A 18 14.79 2.91 1.51
N TYR A 19 14.42 3.00 0.23
CA TYR A 19 13.02 2.97 -0.17
C TYR A 19 12.33 1.69 0.31
N ARG A 20 12.93 0.52 0.06
CA ARG A 20 12.37 -0.77 0.49
C ARG A 20 12.30 -0.90 2.01
N ALA A 21 13.33 -0.44 2.73
CA ALA A 21 13.44 -0.61 4.17
C ALA A 21 12.54 0.35 4.95
N VAL A 22 12.34 1.58 4.46
CA VAL A 22 11.66 2.63 5.22
C VAL A 22 10.37 3.09 4.55
N VAL A 23 10.42 3.52 3.29
CA VAL A 23 9.22 4.07 2.63
C VAL A 23 8.17 2.97 2.43
N ARG A 24 8.60 1.82 1.93
CA ARG A 24 7.71 0.68 1.68
C ARG A 24 7.19 0.04 2.95
N SER A 25 8.03 -0.11 3.98
CA SER A 25 7.60 -0.69 5.26
C SER A 25 6.54 0.19 5.92
N VAL A 26 6.75 1.51 5.94
CA VAL A 26 5.77 2.47 6.46
C VAL A 26 4.50 2.47 5.63
N ALA A 27 4.60 2.45 4.30
CA ALA A 27 3.43 2.45 3.43
C ALA A 27 2.58 1.16 3.52
N LEU A 28 3.20 0.03 3.88
CA LEU A 28 2.53 -1.25 4.08
C LEU A 28 2.24 -1.54 5.56
N TYR A 29 2.48 -0.58 6.45
CA TYR A 29 2.19 -0.75 7.86
C TYR A 29 0.68 -0.93 8.06
N GLY A 30 0.30 -2.03 8.72
CA GLY A 30 -1.10 -2.37 8.93
C GLY A 30 -1.84 -2.88 7.68
N ALA A 31 -1.13 -3.20 6.59
CA ALA A 31 -1.70 -3.77 5.36
C ALA A 31 -2.56 -5.04 5.58
N GLU A 32 -2.27 -5.76 6.66
CA GLU A 32 -2.98 -6.96 7.12
C GLU A 32 -4.43 -6.68 7.52
N CYS A 33 -4.70 -5.50 8.11
CA CYS A 33 -6.03 -5.11 8.59
C CYS A 33 -6.77 -4.20 7.61
N TRP A 34 -6.15 -3.81 6.50
CA TRP A 34 -6.79 -2.92 5.53
C TRP A 34 -7.87 -3.66 4.75
N PRO A 35 -9.05 -3.04 4.53
CA PRO A 35 -10.06 -3.61 3.64
C PRO A 35 -9.48 -3.84 2.25
N ALA A 36 -9.95 -4.86 1.54
CA ALA A 36 -9.52 -5.23 0.19
C ALA A 36 -10.03 -4.26 -0.89
N ALA A 37 -9.96 -2.95 -0.63
CA ALA A 37 -10.43 -1.92 -1.53
C ALA A 37 -9.38 -1.62 -2.61
N LYS A 38 -9.79 -1.72 -3.88
CA LYS A 38 -9.00 -1.30 -5.06
C LYS A 38 -8.50 0.15 -4.94
N GLU A 39 -9.25 1.00 -4.25
CA GLU A 39 -8.85 2.40 -4.03
C GLU A 39 -7.58 2.54 -3.19
N VAL A 40 -7.38 1.67 -2.19
CA VAL A 40 -6.18 1.69 -1.35
C VAL A 40 -4.95 1.25 -2.16
N GLU A 41 -5.08 0.19 -2.95
CA GLU A 41 -4.04 -0.26 -3.88
C GLU A 41 -3.67 0.83 -4.91
N ARG A 42 -4.67 1.54 -5.44
CA ARG A 42 -4.48 2.66 -6.36
C ARG A 42 -3.73 3.81 -5.69
N ARG A 43 -4.13 4.21 -4.47
CA ARG A 43 -3.47 5.29 -3.71
C ARG A 43 -2.01 4.95 -3.41
N LEU A 44 -1.73 3.73 -2.97
CA LEU A 44 -0.36 3.26 -2.75
C LEU A 44 0.47 3.28 -4.05
N SER A 45 -0.11 2.83 -5.16
CA SER A 45 0.58 2.83 -6.46
C SER A 45 0.93 4.23 -6.94
N VAL A 46 0.03 5.21 -6.72
CA VAL A 46 0.28 6.63 -7.02
C VAL A 46 1.39 7.19 -6.12
N MET A 47 1.34 6.89 -4.82
CA MET A 47 2.37 7.29 -3.86
C MET A 47 3.75 6.74 -4.25
N GLU A 48 3.86 5.43 -4.52
CA GLU A 48 5.10 4.79 -4.98
C GLU A 48 5.64 5.49 -6.22
N THR A 49 4.80 5.66 -7.24
CA THR A 49 5.20 6.26 -8.51
C THR A 49 5.71 7.70 -8.33
N LYS A 50 5.04 8.50 -7.49
CA LYS A 50 5.44 9.88 -7.19
C LYS A 50 6.79 9.92 -6.46
N MET A 51 6.97 9.06 -5.45
CA MET A 51 8.21 8.99 -4.67
C MET A 51 9.40 8.51 -5.51
N LEU A 52 9.21 7.50 -6.36
CA LEU A 52 10.27 6.98 -7.23
C LEU A 52 10.68 8.01 -8.29
N ARG A 53 9.71 8.72 -8.90
CA ARG A 53 10.00 9.81 -9.83
C ARG A 53 10.84 10.91 -9.18
N TRP A 54 10.42 11.32 -7.99
CA TRP A 54 11.13 12.35 -7.24
C TRP A 54 12.55 11.92 -6.85
N THR A 55 12.71 10.68 -6.39
CA THR A 55 14.01 10.07 -6.06
C THR A 55 14.94 9.98 -7.28
N ALA A 56 14.38 9.73 -8.47
CA ALA A 56 15.11 9.68 -9.73
C ALA A 56 15.39 11.06 -10.34
N GLY A 57 14.80 12.14 -9.81
CA GLY A 57 14.84 13.47 -10.43
C GLY A 57 14.10 13.55 -11.77
N VAL A 58 13.13 12.67 -12.01
CA VAL A 58 12.39 12.55 -13.27
C VAL A 58 11.01 13.20 -13.13
N THR A 59 10.68 14.06 -14.08
CA THR A 59 9.41 14.75 -14.21
C THR A 59 8.50 14.05 -15.21
N ARG A 60 7.29 14.57 -15.41
CA ARG A 60 6.39 14.07 -16.47
C ARG A 60 6.86 14.48 -17.87
N ALA A 61 7.62 15.56 -17.99
CA ALA A 61 8.10 16.08 -19.28
C ALA A 61 9.13 15.14 -19.93
N ASP A 62 9.86 14.38 -19.13
CA ASP A 62 10.88 13.43 -19.61
C ASP A 62 10.27 12.23 -20.37
N GLY A 63 8.94 12.05 -20.34
CA GLY A 63 8.26 10.98 -21.08
C GLY A 63 8.57 9.56 -20.59
N ILE A 64 9.29 9.42 -19.47
CA ILE A 64 9.74 8.12 -18.96
C ILE A 64 8.57 7.36 -18.33
N ARG A 65 8.35 6.13 -18.83
CA ARG A 65 7.34 5.19 -18.34
C ARG A 65 7.62 4.76 -16.90
N ASN A 66 6.57 4.51 -16.12
CA ASN A 66 6.68 4.11 -14.71
C ASN A 66 7.48 2.82 -14.54
N GLU A 67 7.29 1.89 -15.48
CA GLU A 67 7.93 0.57 -15.51
C GLU A 67 9.45 0.71 -15.60
N LYS A 68 9.94 1.64 -16.44
CA LYS A 68 11.38 1.89 -16.58
C LYS A 68 12.00 2.47 -15.31
N ILE A 69 11.27 3.33 -14.60
CA ILE A 69 11.71 3.89 -13.32
C ILE A 69 11.80 2.77 -12.27
N ARG A 70 10.80 1.88 -12.23
CA ARG A 70 10.82 0.72 -11.32
C ARG A 70 11.97 -0.23 -11.64
N GLU A 71 12.22 -0.52 -12.92
CA GLU A 71 13.33 -1.34 -13.38
C GLU A 71 14.68 -0.74 -12.95
N ARG A 72 14.86 0.57 -13.14
CA ARG A 72 16.07 1.30 -12.72
C ARG A 72 16.40 1.11 -11.24
N PHE A 73 15.39 1.16 -10.37
CA PHE A 73 15.57 0.90 -8.94
C PHE A 73 15.49 -0.59 -8.55
N GLY A 74 15.11 -1.47 -9.48
CA GLY A 74 14.81 -2.87 -9.22
C GLY A 74 13.64 -3.08 -8.27
N ILE A 75 12.65 -2.18 -8.25
CA ILE A 75 11.57 -2.19 -7.26
C ILE A 75 10.31 -2.83 -7.85
N ALA A 76 9.90 -3.99 -7.30
CA ALA A 76 8.61 -4.61 -7.64
C ALA A 76 7.44 -3.70 -7.25
N PRO A 77 6.31 -3.69 -7.98
CA PRO A 77 5.13 -2.87 -7.66
C PRO A 77 4.66 -3.01 -6.20
N ILE A 78 4.28 -1.90 -5.57
CA ILE A 78 3.77 -1.92 -4.19
C ILE A 78 2.48 -2.75 -4.06
N ALA A 79 1.67 -2.81 -5.11
CA ALA A 79 0.47 -3.64 -5.19
C ALA A 79 0.78 -5.13 -4.98
N ASP A 80 1.84 -5.62 -5.62
CA ASP A 80 2.25 -7.02 -5.49
C ASP A 80 2.76 -7.30 -4.07
N LYS A 81 3.51 -6.36 -3.49
CA LYS A 81 3.94 -6.45 -2.09
C LYS A 81 2.80 -6.37 -1.08
N LEU A 82 1.76 -5.58 -1.37
CA LEU A 82 0.53 -5.56 -0.58
C LEU A 82 -0.15 -6.93 -0.59
N ARG A 83 -0.29 -7.54 -1.78
CA ARG A 83 -0.87 -8.88 -1.94
C ARG A 83 -0.05 -9.94 -1.21
N GLU A 84 1.28 -9.93 -1.38
CA GLU A 84 2.20 -10.84 -0.69
C GLU A 84 2.09 -10.73 0.83
N THR A 85 2.04 -9.51 1.38
CA THR A 85 1.90 -9.28 2.83
C THR A 85 0.60 -9.86 3.36
N ARG A 86 -0.51 -9.66 2.65
CA ARG A 86 -1.81 -10.21 3.02
C ARG A 86 -1.84 -11.73 2.95
N LEU A 87 -1.29 -12.33 1.90
CA LEU A 87 -1.21 -13.78 1.79
C LEU A 87 -0.33 -14.40 2.88
N ARG A 88 0.75 -13.71 3.26
CA ARG A 88 1.61 -14.13 4.37
C ARG A 88 0.86 -14.10 5.70
N TRP A 89 0.09 -13.04 5.96
CA TRP A 89 -0.77 -12.93 7.13
C TRP A 89 -1.87 -14.01 7.13
N TYR A 90 -2.57 -14.17 6.01
CA TYR A 90 -3.61 -15.20 5.87
C TYR A 90 -3.05 -16.61 6.12
N GLY A 91 -1.92 -16.94 5.50
CA GLY A 91 -1.24 -18.21 5.75
C GLY A 91 -0.75 -18.36 7.20
N HIS A 92 -0.38 -17.26 7.87
CA HIS A 92 -0.08 -17.29 9.31
C HIS A 92 -1.32 -17.64 10.12
N VAL A 93 -2.45 -16.99 9.86
CA VAL A 93 -3.75 -17.29 10.52
C VAL A 93 -4.19 -18.74 10.28
N LEU A 94 -4.06 -19.27 9.06
CA LEU A 94 -4.43 -20.66 8.79
C LEU A 94 -3.63 -21.67 9.62
N ARG A 95 -2.34 -21.36 9.87
CA ARG A 95 -1.43 -22.20 10.66
C ARG A 95 -1.56 -22.04 12.17
N THR A 96 -2.34 -21.07 12.67
CA THR A 96 -2.57 -20.94 14.12
C THR A 96 -3.62 -21.92 14.62
N ASN A 97 -3.62 -22.15 15.94
CA ASN A 97 -4.61 -22.99 16.62
C ASN A 97 -6.02 -22.42 16.43
N GLU A 98 -7.02 -23.30 16.38
CA GLU A 98 -8.43 -22.96 16.12
C GLU A 98 -8.98 -21.93 17.11
N ASN A 99 -8.53 -21.96 18.36
CA ASN A 99 -8.99 -21.05 19.41
C ASN A 99 -8.38 -19.64 19.34
N THR A 100 -7.52 -19.35 18.37
CA THR A 100 -6.93 -18.01 18.23
C THR A 100 -7.98 -17.04 17.71
N ILE A 101 -8.09 -15.85 18.34
CA ILE A 101 -9.07 -14.81 17.98
C ILE A 101 -9.07 -14.51 16.47
N CYS A 102 -7.90 -14.47 15.82
CA CYS A 102 -7.78 -14.20 14.38
C CYS A 102 -8.40 -15.29 13.50
N LYS A 103 -8.34 -16.56 13.92
CA LYS A 103 -8.89 -17.71 13.18
C LYS A 103 -10.40 -17.80 13.39
N VAL A 104 -10.84 -17.67 14.64
CA VAL A 104 -12.26 -17.53 14.98
C VAL A 104 -12.91 -16.37 14.23
N GLY A 105 -12.26 -15.20 14.18
CA GLY A 105 -12.76 -14.03 13.46
C GLY A 105 -12.74 -14.17 11.93
N LEU A 106 -11.85 -15.00 11.39
CA LEU A 106 -11.82 -15.32 9.96
C LEU A 106 -12.99 -16.22 9.54
N ASP A 107 -13.31 -17.21 10.38
CA ASP A 107 -14.39 -18.18 10.14
C ASP A 107 -15.77 -17.66 10.57
N LEU A 108 -15.83 -16.47 11.18
CA LEU A 108 -17.06 -15.86 11.67
C LEU A 108 -17.96 -15.39 10.51
N GLU A 109 -19.07 -16.09 10.31
CA GLU A 109 -20.16 -15.62 9.47
C GLU A 109 -21.08 -14.67 10.26
N VAL A 110 -21.13 -13.39 9.85
CA VAL A 110 -22.05 -12.41 10.44
C VAL A 110 -23.33 -12.37 9.59
N PRO A 111 -24.49 -12.81 10.12
CA PRO A 111 -25.74 -12.73 9.38
C PRO A 111 -26.18 -11.28 9.18
N GLY A 112 -26.56 -10.94 7.94
CA GLY A 112 -27.11 -9.63 7.57
C GLY A 112 -26.30 -8.87 6.53
N LYS A 113 -26.98 -7.98 5.79
CA LYS A 113 -26.31 -7.09 4.82
C LYS A 113 -25.76 -5.87 5.56
N ARG A 114 -24.45 -5.59 5.38
CA ARG A 114 -23.84 -4.36 5.89
C ARG A 114 -24.55 -3.13 5.27
N PRO A 115 -25.11 -2.21 6.07
CA PRO A 115 -25.67 -0.97 5.56
C PRO A 115 -24.61 -0.18 4.80
N LYS A 116 -24.99 0.43 3.68
CA LYS A 116 -24.08 1.18 2.82
C LYS A 116 -23.81 2.57 3.41
N GLU A 117 -22.83 2.63 4.31
CA GLU A 117 -22.26 3.85 4.92
C GLU A 117 -23.26 4.86 5.52
N ARG A 118 -22.72 5.92 6.12
CA ARG A 118 -23.47 6.96 6.82
C ARG A 118 -24.39 7.70 5.83
N PRO A 119 -25.70 7.87 6.13
CA PRO A 119 -26.56 8.75 5.36
C PRO A 119 -25.97 10.16 5.30
N LYS A 120 -26.03 10.83 4.15
CA LYS A 120 -25.75 12.27 4.09
C LYS A 120 -26.75 12.97 5.02
N GLN A 121 -26.27 13.84 5.91
CA GLN A 121 -27.17 14.72 6.66
C GLN A 121 -27.87 15.65 5.64
N THR A 122 -29.09 15.29 5.24
CA THR A 122 -30.03 16.23 4.66
C THR A 122 -30.73 16.90 5.83
N HIS A 123 -30.36 18.14 6.12
CA HIS A 123 -31.16 19.01 6.97
C HIS A 123 -32.49 19.22 6.25
N CYS A 124 -33.55 18.55 6.68
CA CYS A 124 -34.91 18.91 6.28
C CYS A 124 -35.29 20.15 7.10
N THR A 125 -35.34 21.31 6.45
CA THR A 125 -36.08 22.46 6.99
C THR A 125 -37.57 22.23 6.73
N PRO A 126 -38.45 22.30 7.75
CA PRO A 126 -39.89 22.32 7.53
C PRO A 126 -40.35 23.75 7.18
N THR A 127 -41.09 23.87 6.08
CA THR A 127 -42.06 24.95 5.84
C THR A 127 -43.44 24.33 5.89
#